data_AF-M3IKI7-F1
#
_entry.id   AF-M3IKI7-F1
#
_cell.length_a   1.000
_cell.length_b   1.000
_cell.length_c   1.000
_cell.angle_alpha   90.00
_cell.angle_beta   90.00
_cell.angle_gamma   90.00
#
_symmetry.space_group_name_H-M   'P 1'
#
loop_
_entity.id
_entity.type
_entity.pdbx_description
1 polymer ?
#
loop_
_entity_poly.entity_id
_entity_poly.type
_entity_poly.pdbx_seq_one_letter_code
_entity_poly.pdbx_strand_id
1 'polypeptide(L)'
;MVTADGTLVLASIIDITERKKAEQRFRLVVESAPNAMVLVNSEGTIALVNTQTEKLFGYEREELIGAKLEILLPERFREAHPDRRNQFFLSPTVRSMGAGRDLFARKKTAPKFR
;
A
#
# COMPACT_ATOMS: atom_id res chain seq x y z
N MET A 1 -34.44 9.71 -19.49
CA MET A 1 -35.84 9.99 -19.89
C MET A 1 -36.26 8.88 -20.84
N VAL A 2 -37.36 8.19 -20.55
CA VAL A 2 -37.94 7.21 -21.47
C VAL A 2 -38.75 8.00 -22.49
N THR A 3 -38.40 7.90 -23.77
CA THR A 3 -39.18 8.44 -24.90
C THR A 3 -39.68 7.29 -25.76
N ALA A 4 -40.76 7.52 -26.50
CA ALA A 4 -41.60 6.50 -27.14
C ALA A 4 -40.95 5.69 -28.29
N ASP A 5 -39.69 5.96 -28.67
CA ASP A 5 -39.09 5.52 -29.96
C ASP A 5 -37.89 4.55 -29.83
N GLY A 6 -37.85 3.72 -28.80
CA GLY A 6 -36.84 2.65 -28.67
C GLY A 6 -35.59 3.02 -27.86
N THR A 7 -34.64 2.08 -27.80
CA THR A 7 -33.47 2.17 -26.89
C THR A 7 -32.46 3.23 -27.35
N LEU A 8 -32.34 4.31 -26.58
CA LEU A 8 -31.28 5.31 -26.75
C LEU A 8 -30.03 4.90 -25.97
N VAL A 9 -28.89 4.80 -26.65
CA VAL A 9 -27.57 4.58 -26.03
C VAL A 9 -26.73 5.83 -26.23
N LEU A 10 -26.31 6.47 -25.14
CA LEU A 10 -25.31 7.52 -25.16
C LEU A 10 -23.93 6.89 -24.92
N ALA A 11 -23.02 7.04 -25.87
CA ALA A 11 -21.61 6.68 -25.67
C ALA A 11 -20.77 7.96 -25.55
N SER A 12 -19.88 8.00 -24.56
CA SER A 12 -18.83 9.01 -24.46
C SER A 12 -17.48 8.32 -24.55
N ILE A 13 -16.54 8.94 -25.28
CA ILE A 13 -15.19 8.42 -25.47
C ILE A 13 -14.26 9.36 -24.72
N ILE A 14 -13.62 8.86 -23.66
CA ILE A 14 -12.62 9.59 -22.88
C ILE A 14 -11.27 8.93 -23.14
N ASP A 15 -10.30 9.67 -23.66
CA ASP A 15 -8.93 9.17 -23.78
C ASP A 15 -8.27 9.08 -22.39
N ILE A 16 -7.84 7.88 -22.04
CA ILE A 16 -7.18 7.56 -20.77
C ILE A 16 -5.76 6.99 -20.99
N THR A 17 -5.24 7.09 -22.21
CA THR A 17 -3.97 6.48 -22.62
C THR A 17 -2.81 6.94 -21.76
N GLU A 18 -2.64 8.25 -21.61
CA GLU A 18 -1.53 8.82 -20.85
C GLU A 18 -1.63 8.50 -19.36
N ARG A 19 -2.85 8.52 -18.79
CA ARG A 19 -3.08 8.11 -17.40
C ARG A 19 -2.68 6.66 -17.17
N LYS A 20 -3.13 5.75 -18.03
CA LYS A 20 -2.79 4.32 -17.96
C LYS A 20 -1.29 4.07 -18.10
N LYS A 21 -0.61 4.78 -19.02
CA LYS A 21 0.85 4.69 -19.17
C LYS A 21 1.58 5.16 -17.92
N ALA A 22 1.14 6.26 -17.30
CA ALA A 22 1.72 6.76 -16.07
C ALA A 22 1.55 5.75 -14.91
N GLU A 23 0.35 5.18 -14.76
CA GLU A 23 0.06 4.14 -13.76
C GLU A 23 0.93 2.89 -13.97
N GLN A 24 1.09 2.44 -15.21
CA GLN A 24 1.96 1.31 -15.53
C GLN A 24 3.43 1.59 -15.25
N ARG A 25 3.94 2.77 -15.63
CA ARG A 25 5.32 3.17 -15.34
C ARG A 25 5.58 3.24 -13.83
N PHE A 26 4.66 3.84 -13.08
CA PHE A 26 4.74 3.87 -11.62
C PHE A 26 4.79 2.46 -11.03
N ARG A 27 3.91 1.56 -11.48
CA ARG A 27 3.92 0.15 -11.03
C ARG A 27 5.24 -0.55 -11.35
N LEU A 28 5.79 -0.37 -12.55
CA LEU A 28 7.07 -0.96 -12.93
C LEU A 28 8.22 -0.46 -12.06
N VAL A 29 8.26 0.83 -11.73
CA VAL A 29 9.29 1.40 -10.84
C VAL A 29 9.20 0.78 -9.45
N VAL A 30 7.99 0.64 -8.90
CA VAL A 30 7.81 0.07 -7.56
C VAL A 30 8.12 -1.43 -7.53
N GLU A 31 7.70 -2.18 -8.54
CA GLU A 31 7.97 -3.63 -8.63
C GLU A 31 9.45 -3.95 -8.87
N SER A 32 10.17 -3.10 -9.60
CA SER A 32 11.60 -3.29 -9.88
C SER A 32 12.52 -2.83 -8.74
N ALA A 33 11.99 -2.16 -7.72
CA ALA A 33 12.78 -1.70 -6.59
C ALA A 33 13.43 -2.90 -5.85
N PRO A 34 14.72 -2.82 -5.50
CA PRO A 34 15.43 -3.91 -4.83
C PRO A 34 15.02 -4.08 -3.35
N ASN A 35 14.37 -3.07 -2.78
CA ASN A 35 13.94 -3.03 -1.40
C ASN A 35 12.43 -3.29 -1.29
N ALA A 36 12.00 -3.86 -0.15
CA ALA A 36 10.59 -3.97 0.19
C ALA A 36 9.93 -2.59 0.28
N MET A 37 8.83 -2.39 -0.44
CA MET A 37 8.05 -1.16 -0.45
C MET A 37 6.60 -1.43 -0.05
N VAL A 38 6.08 -0.57 0.82
CA VAL A 38 4.68 -0.58 1.26
C VAL A 38 4.18 0.86 1.20
N LEU A 39 3.06 1.07 0.51
CA LEU A 39 2.33 2.33 0.52
C LEU A 39 1.08 2.17 1.39
N VAL A 40 0.86 3.11 2.29
CA VAL A 40 -0.31 3.14 3.18
C VAL A 40 -1.07 4.44 3.01
N ASN A 41 -2.40 4.39 3.13
CA ASN A 41 -3.23 5.58 3.20
C ASN A 41 -3.22 6.19 4.62
N SER A 42 -3.94 7.29 4.81
CA SER A 42 -4.06 8.02 6.09
C SER A 42 -4.59 7.14 7.23
N GLU A 43 -5.44 6.16 6.92
CA GLU A 43 -5.98 5.22 7.90
C GLU A 43 -5.02 4.08 8.24
N GLY A 44 -3.83 4.04 7.63
CA GLY A 44 -2.86 2.96 7.77
C GLY A 44 -3.23 1.69 7.00
N THR A 45 -4.17 1.78 6.06
CA THR A 45 -4.54 0.69 5.17
C THR A 45 -3.54 0.58 4.03
N ILE A 46 -3.03 -0.61 3.78
CA ILE A 46 -2.04 -0.89 2.73
C ILE A 46 -2.73 -0.74 1.36
N ALA A 47 -2.21 0.19 0.55
CA ALA A 47 -2.70 0.48 -0.79
C ALA A 47 -1.83 -0.16 -1.88
N LEU A 48 -0.55 -0.43 -1.60
CA LEU A 48 0.37 -1.04 -2.55
C LEU A 48 1.50 -1.77 -1.82
N VAL A 49 1.91 -2.91 -2.37
CA VAL A 49 3.14 -3.64 -2.01
C VAL A 49 3.86 -4.11 -3.29
N ASN A 50 5.18 -4.20 -3.24
CA ASN A 50 5.97 -4.84 -4.30
C ASN A 50 6.32 -6.29 -3.96
N THR A 51 6.84 -7.03 -4.95
CA THR A 51 7.28 -8.43 -4.78
C THR A 51 8.31 -8.62 -3.66
N GLN A 52 9.16 -7.62 -3.39
CA GLN A 52 10.13 -7.71 -2.30
C GLN A 52 9.45 -7.71 -0.92
N THR A 53 8.37 -6.95 -0.74
CA THR A 53 7.55 -7.01 0.47
C THR A 53 6.91 -8.38 0.67
N GLU A 54 6.31 -8.95 -0.38
CA GLU A 54 5.70 -10.29 -0.34
C GLU A 54 6.72 -11.34 0.14
N LYS A 55 7.91 -11.35 -0.48
CA LYS A 55 9.02 -12.25 -0.10
C LYS A 55 9.52 -12.01 1.31
N LEU A 56 9.67 -10.75 1.71
CA LEU A 56 10.22 -10.39 3.02
C LEU A 56 9.31 -10.85 4.15
N PHE A 57 8.01 -10.60 4.02
CA PHE A 57 7.02 -10.86 5.07
C PHE A 57 6.29 -12.20 4.92
N GLY A 58 6.36 -12.86 3.77
CA GLY A 58 5.73 -14.15 3.50
C GLY A 58 4.20 -14.07 3.37
N TYR A 59 3.68 -12.93 2.94
CA TYR A 59 2.26 -12.74 2.61
C TYR A 59 2.11 -12.57 1.11
N GLU A 60 1.02 -13.10 0.57
CA GLU A 60 0.60 -12.77 -0.79
C GLU A 60 0.06 -11.34 -0.84
N ARG A 61 0.21 -10.65 -1.97
CA ARG A 61 -0.30 -9.29 -2.17
C ARG A 61 -1.77 -9.15 -1.78
N GLU A 62 -2.61 -10.11 -2.13
CA GLU A 62 -4.06 -10.10 -1.86
C GLU A 62 -4.39 -10.14 -0.36
N GLU A 63 -3.48 -10.65 0.47
CA GLU A 63 -3.61 -10.66 1.92
C GLU A 63 -3.19 -9.32 2.55
N LEU A 64 -2.34 -8.56 1.86
CA LEU A 64 -1.81 -7.29 2.34
C LEU A 64 -2.66 -6.10 1.90
N ILE A 65 -3.10 -6.06 0.64
CA ILE A 65 -3.90 -4.96 0.11
C ILE A 65 -5.22 -4.85 0.88
N GLY A 66 -5.52 -3.67 1.41
CA GLY A 66 -6.70 -3.45 2.26
C GLY A 66 -6.52 -3.82 3.73
N ALA A 67 -5.44 -4.50 4.11
CA ALA A 67 -5.12 -4.77 5.50
C ALA A 67 -4.48 -3.56 6.19
N LYS A 68 -4.54 -3.53 7.53
CA LYS A 68 -3.82 -2.54 8.35
C LYS A 68 -2.33 -2.88 8.40
N LEU A 69 -1.48 -1.85 8.26
CA LEU A 69 -0.02 -1.96 8.29
C LEU A 69 0.51 -2.72 9.51
N GLU A 70 -0.18 -2.64 10.65
CA GLU A 70 0.15 -3.29 11.91
C GLU A 70 0.29 -4.82 11.80
N ILE A 71 -0.28 -5.46 10.77
CA ILE A 71 -0.08 -6.90 10.53
C ILE A 71 1.40 -7.26 10.33
N LEU A 72 2.19 -6.33 9.79
CA LEU A 72 3.63 -6.47 9.54
C LEU A 72 4.48 -6.19 10.77
N LEU A 73 3.87 -5.76 11.87
CA LEU A 73 4.54 -5.42 13.11
C LEU A 73 4.43 -6.55 14.16
N PRO A 74 5.47 -6.72 14.99
CA PRO A 74 5.36 -7.50 16.22
C PRO A 74 4.20 -7.01 17.08
N GLU A 75 3.53 -7.95 17.75
CA GLU A 75 2.27 -7.71 18.49
C GLU A 75 2.35 -6.54 19.47
N ARG A 76 3.42 -6.50 20.27
CA ARG A 76 3.72 -5.42 21.23
C ARG A 76 3.78 -4.00 20.65
N PHE A 77 3.92 -3.86 19.33
CA PHE A 77 3.98 -2.55 18.68
C PHE A 77 2.68 -2.17 17.99
N ARG A 78 1.73 -3.10 17.79
CA ARG A 78 0.51 -2.83 17.02
C ARG A 78 -0.37 -1.77 17.66
N GLU A 79 -0.51 -1.80 18.98
CA GLU A 79 -1.43 -0.91 19.69
C GLU A 79 -0.96 0.55 19.64
N ALA A 80 0.33 0.81 19.85
CA ALA A 80 0.89 2.16 19.87
C ALA A 80 1.30 2.69 18.47
N HIS A 81 1.26 1.87 17.43
CA HIS A 81 1.72 2.26 16.09
C HIS A 81 0.76 3.24 15.37
N PRO A 82 -0.58 3.07 15.44
CA PRO A 82 -1.52 4.03 14.85
C PRO A 82 -1.24 5.48 15.21
N ASP A 83 -0.97 5.78 16.49
CA ASP A 83 -0.68 7.14 16.94
C ASP A 83 0.61 7.69 16.32
N ARG A 84 1.66 6.87 16.25
CA ARG A 84 2.95 7.24 15.62
C ARG A 84 2.80 7.49 14.13
N ARG A 85 1.98 6.67 13.46
CA ARG A 85 1.65 6.85 12.04
C ARG A 85 0.87 8.15 11.85
N ASN A 86 -0.16 8.40 12.66
CA ASN A 86 -0.97 9.61 12.57
C ASN A 86 -0.12 10.86 12.80
N GLN A 87 0.77 10.84 13.79
CA GLN A 87 1.72 11.95 14.03
C GLN A 87 2.65 12.20 12.83
N PHE A 88 3.10 11.13 12.17
CA PHE A 88 3.89 11.27 10.94
C PHE A 88 3.11 11.91 9.79
N PHE A 89 1.83 11.55 9.61
CA PHE A 89 0.99 12.16 8.59
C PHE A 89 0.78 13.66 8.80
N LEU A 90 0.76 14.13 10.05
CA LEU A 90 0.65 15.55 10.38
C LEU A 90 1.94 16.34 10.10
N SER A 91 3.09 15.67 10.05
CA SER A 91 4.39 16.30 9.75
C SER A 91 5.31 15.33 9.01
N PRO A 92 5.11 15.15 7.69
CA PRO A 92 5.85 14.16 6.92
C PRO A 92 7.27 14.64 6.63
N THR A 93 8.24 13.91 7.16
CA THR A 93 9.67 14.11 6.87
C THR A 93 10.30 12.83 6.38
N VAL A 94 11.17 12.89 5.36
CA VAL A 94 11.94 11.71 4.96
C VAL A 94 12.78 11.24 6.14
N ARG A 95 12.51 10.02 6.62
CA ARG A 95 13.21 9.39 7.72
C ARG A 95 13.26 7.90 7.53
N SER A 96 14.37 7.28 7.90
CA SER A 96 14.39 5.83 8.12
C SER A 96 13.42 5.52 9.25
N MET A 97 12.57 4.52 9.05
CA MET A 97 11.76 3.97 10.14
C MET A 97 12.73 3.60 11.29
N GLY A 98 12.44 4.06 12.50
CA GLY A 98 13.26 3.73 13.68
C GLY A 98 14.69 4.27 13.69
N ALA A 99 14.99 5.43 13.07
CA ALA A 99 16.30 6.07 13.21
C ALA A 99 16.76 6.09 14.69
N GLY A 100 17.85 5.37 15.00
CA GLY A 100 18.40 5.19 16.35
C GLY A 100 17.82 4.04 17.18
N ARG A 101 17.02 3.13 16.61
CA ARG A 101 16.43 1.97 17.30
C ARG A 101 16.50 0.73 16.42
N ASP A 102 16.62 -0.44 17.04
CA ASP A 102 16.42 -1.69 16.33
C ASP A 102 14.97 -1.82 15.89
N LEU A 103 14.77 -1.89 14.57
CA LEU A 103 13.49 -2.23 13.99
C LEU A 103 13.27 -3.73 14.02
N PHE A 104 12.00 -4.08 14.15
CA PHE A 104 11.58 -5.46 14.06
C PHE A 104 10.27 -5.56 13.32
N ALA A 105 10.20 -6.56 12.46
CA ALA A 105 9.06 -6.91 11.63
C ALA A 105 8.53 -8.30 12.01
N ARG A 106 7.27 -8.60 11.65
CA ARG A 106 6.64 -9.91 11.83
C ARG A 106 6.32 -10.53 10.46
N LYS A 107 6.75 -11.78 10.23
CA LYS A 107 6.33 -12.55 9.04
C LYS A 107 5.01 -13.28 9.31
N LYS A 108 4.35 -13.75 8.25
CA LYS A 108 3.17 -14.61 8.36
C LYS A 108 3.38 -15.81 9.28
N THR A 109 4.52 -16.49 9.13
CA THR A 109 4.81 -17.76 9.81
C THR A 109 5.87 -17.65 10.91
N ALA A 110 6.51 -16.50 11.10
CA ALA A 110 7.58 -16.31 12.07
C ALA A 110 7.34 -15.09 12.98
N PRO A 111 7.59 -15.21 14.29
CA PRO A 111 7.15 -14.23 15.27
C PRO A 111 7.85 -12.87 15.13
N LYS A 112 9.10 -12.85 14.64
CA LYS A 112 9.91 -11.62 14.61
C LYS A 112 11.18 -11.76 13.75
N PHE A 113 11.57 -10.73 13.01
CA PHE A 113 12.90 -10.58 12.41
C PHE A 113 13.36 -9.12 12.41
N ARG A 114 14.66 -8.88 12.21
CA ARG A 114 15.27 -7.55 12.15
C ARG A 114 15.26 -7.03 10.72
#